data_AF-A0A968I5Y7-F1
#
_entry.id   AF-A0A968I5Y7-F1
#
_cell.length_a   1.000
_cell.length_b   1.000
_cell.length_c   1.000
_cell.angle_alpha   90.00
_cell.angle_beta   90.00
_cell.angle_gamma   90.00
#
_symmetry.space_group_name_H-M   'P 1'
#
loop_
_entity.id
_entity.type
_entity.pdbx_description
1 polymer ?
#
loop_
_entity_poly.entity_id
_entity_poly.type
_entity_poly.pdbx_seq_one_letter_code
_entity_poly.pdbx_strand_id
1 'polypeptide(L)' 'MNLAALVKTKTFWTGLIAILSALGAFVMGDMNLAQFIQTTVTGLIGIFLRDALTKGGASSAPRSVDPGDDFRGR' A
#
# COMPACT_ATOMS: atom_id res chain seq x y z
N MET A 1 -16.06 7.69 -15.31
CA MET A 1 -15.12 7.12 -14.32
C MET A 1 -14.10 6.29 -15.09
N ASN A 2 -12.83 6.71 -15.16
CA ASN A 2 -11.84 6.06 -16.02
C ASN A 2 -11.27 4.81 -15.35
N LEU A 3 -11.88 3.65 -15.61
CA LEU A 3 -11.40 2.32 -15.18
C LEU A 3 -9.92 2.08 -15.58
N ALA A 4 -9.49 2.64 -16.71
CA ALA A 4 -8.13 2.58 -17.20
C ALA A 4 -7.07 3.21 -16.25
N ALA A 5 -7.46 4.12 -15.35
CA ALA A 5 -6.54 4.72 -14.39
C ALA A 5 -6.22 3.78 -13.21
N LEU A 6 -7.20 2.97 -12.76
CA LEU A 6 -7.01 2.02 -11.66
C LEU A 6 -6.05 0.89 -12.02
N VAL A 7 -6.10 0.40 -13.26
CA VAL A 7 -5.23 -0.69 -13.74
C VAL A 7 -3.77 -0.22 -13.93
N LYS A 8 -3.49 1.09 -13.97
CA LYS A 8 -2.11 1.60 -14.06
C LYS A 8 -1.37 1.65 -12.71
N THR A 9 -2.08 1.49 -11.60
CA THR A 9 -1.50 1.63 -10.26
C THR A 9 -0.76 0.35 -9.84
N LYS A 10 0.52 0.46 -9.46
CA LYS A 10 1.32 -0.69 -8.99
C LYS A 10 0.70 -1.38 -7.75
N THR A 11 0.03 -0.61 -6.91
CA THR A 11 -0.70 -1.07 -5.72
C THR A 11 -1.93 -1.91 -6.09
N PHE A 12 -2.60 -1.60 -7.21
CA PHE A 12 -3.73 -2.40 -7.73
C PHE A 12 -3.27 -3.78 -8.19
N TRP A 13 -2.16 -3.84 -8.94
CA TRP A 13 -1.58 -5.12 -9.37
C TRP A 13 -1.04 -5.95 -8.21
N THR A 14 -0.49 -5.34 -7.16
CA THR A 14 -0.05 -6.08 -5.96
C THR A 14 -1.23 -6.66 -5.19
N GLY A 15 -2.33 -5.91 -5.04
CA GLY A 15 -3.57 -6.43 -4.48
C GLY A 15 -4.18 -7.56 -5.30
N LEU A 16 -4.18 -7.42 -6.64
CA LEU A 16 -4.67 -8.46 -7.55
C LEU A 16 -3.86 -9.76 -7.46
N ILE A 17 -2.53 -9.66 -7.43
CA ILE A 17 -1.64 -10.83 -7.26
C ILE A 17 -1.87 -11.49 -5.90
N ALA A 18 -2.07 -10.72 -4.83
CA ALA A 18 -2.35 -11.27 -3.51
C ALA A 18 -3.67 -12.05 -3.46
N ILE A 19 -4.71 -11.51 -4.11
CA ILE A 19 -6.01 -12.20 -4.25
C ILE A 19 -5.83 -13.47 -5.09
N LEU A 20 -5.10 -13.41 -6.21
CA LEU A 20 -4.83 -14.58 -7.06
C LEU A 20 -4.03 -15.67 -6.34
N SER A 21 -3.05 -15.30 -5.50
CA SER A 21 -2.30 -16.25 -4.68
C SER A 21 -3.18 -16.93 -3.63
N ALA A 22 -4.04 -16.18 -2.95
CA ALA A 22 -5.02 -16.76 -2.03
C ALA A 22 -6.02 -17.67 -2.78
N LEU A 23 -6.40 -17.30 -4.00
CA LEU A 23 -7.35 -18.06 -4.82
C LEU A 23 -6.74 -19.38 -5.29
N GLY A 24 -5.44 -19.38 -5.60
CA GLY A 24 -4.69 -20.60 -5.90
C GLY A 24 -4.72 -21.61 -4.74
N ALA A 25 -4.55 -21.11 -3.51
CA ALA A 25 -4.64 -21.94 -2.30
C ALA A 25 -6.07 -22.44 -2.02
N PHE A 26 -7.10 -21.66 -2.36
CA PHE A 26 -8.50 -22.07 -2.23
C PHE A 26 -8.88 -23.18 -3.24
N VAL A 27 -8.45 -23.06 -4.50
CA VAL A 27 -8.74 -24.06 -5.54
C VAL A 27 -8.04 -25.39 -5.29
N MET A 28 -6.91 -25.39 -4.57
CA MET A 28 -6.23 -26.61 -4.12
C MET A 28 -7.01 -27.38 -3.04
N GLY A 29 -8.09 -26.82 -2.49
CA GLY A 29 -8.92 -27.47 -1.48
C GLY A 29 -8.35 -27.43 -0.06
N ASP A 30 -7.20 -26.79 0.14
CA ASP A 30 -6.53 -26.65 1.44
C ASP A 30 -7.19 -25.63 2.38
N MET A 31 -8.11 -24.79 1.86
CA MET A 31 -8.71 -23.71 2.62
C MET A 31 -10.23 -23.64 2.47
N ASN A 32 -10.93 -23.52 3.60
CA ASN A 32 -12.35 -23.19 3.62
C ASN A 32 -12.56 -21.70 3.24
N LEU A 33 -13.75 -21.35 2.76
CA LEU A 33 -14.15 -19.99 2.35
C LEU A 33 -13.88 -18.95 3.46
N ALA A 34 -14.09 -19.31 4.73
CA ALA A 34 -13.80 -18.43 5.86
C ALA A 34 -12.29 -18.11 5.99
N GLN A 35 -11.43 -19.12 5.81
CA GLN A 35 -9.97 -18.96 5.85
C GLN A 35 -9.48 -18.18 4.63
N PHE A 36 -10.08 -18.41 3.46
CA PHE A 36 -9.77 -17.66 2.25
C PHE A 36 -10.06 -16.17 2.41
N ILE A 37 -11.24 -15.81 2.92
CA ILE A 37 -11.61 -14.40 3.16
C ILE A 37 -10.66 -13.78 4.18
N GLN A 38 -10.40 -14.47 5.29
CA GLN A 38 -9.49 -13.98 6.33
C GLN A 38 -8.08 -13.73 5.78
N THR A 39 -7.49 -14.71 5.10
CA THR A 39 -6.15 -14.61 4.50
C THR A 39 -6.09 -13.49 3.46
N THR A 40 -7.11 -13.36 2.62
CA THR A 40 -7.19 -12.32 1.60
C THR A 40 -7.27 -10.93 2.22
N VAL A 41 -8.15 -10.73 3.22
CA VAL A 41 -8.31 -9.45 3.90
C VAL A 41 -7.04 -9.08 4.67
N THR A 42 -6.42 -10.01 5.40
CA THR A 42 -5.15 -9.79 6.10
C THR A 42 -4.03 -9.42 5.13
N GLY A 43 -3.92 -10.11 3.98
CA GLY A 43 -2.94 -9.80 2.94
C GLY A 43 -3.13 -8.40 2.35
N LEU A 44 -4.38 -8.01 2.06
CA LEU A 44 -4.71 -6.66 1.58
C LEU A 44 -4.34 -5.59 2.61
N ILE A 45 -4.67 -5.80 3.89
CA ILE A 45 -4.30 -4.88 4.97
C ILE A 45 -2.78 -4.69 5.01
N GLY A 46 -1.99 -5.76 4.93
CA GLY A 46 -0.52 -5.66 4.92
C GLY A 46 0.03 -4.85 3.74
N ILE A 47 -0.55 -5.03 2.54
CA ILE A 47 -0.13 -4.30 1.32
C ILE A 47 -0.47 -2.82 1.43
N PHE A 48 -1.70 -2.50 1.84
CA PHE A 48 -2.13 -1.10 2.00
C PHE A 48 -1.37 -0.41 3.13
N LEU A 49 -1.08 -1.10 4.23
CA LEU A 49 -0.27 -0.57 5.31
C LEU A 49 1.16 -0.27 4.83
N ARG A 50 1.74 -1.16 4.02
CA ARG A 50 3.06 -0.93 3.41
C ARG A 50 3.04 0.24 2.42
N ASP A 51 2.02 0.37 1.57
CA ASP A 51 1.89 1.51 0.65
C ASP A 51 1.76 2.82 1.43
N ALA A 52 0.96 2.82 2.51
CA ALA A 52 0.77 3.96 3.41
C ALA A 52 2.06 4.36 4.13
N LEU A 53 2.83 3.41 4.67
CA LEU A 53 4.12 3.69 5.29
C LEU A 53 5.13 4.24 4.28
N THR A 54 5.16 3.69 3.07
CA THR A 54 6.10 4.10 2.02
C THR A 54 5.79 5.49 1.47
N LYS A 55 4.52 5.88 1.37
CA LYS A 55 4.12 7.24 0.94
C LYS A 55 4.06 8.25 2.09
N GLY A 56 3.72 7.82 3.31
CA GLY A 56 3.56 8.68 4.48
C GLY A 56 4.88 9.20 5.05
N GLY A 57 5.99 8.48 4.86
CA GLY A 57 7.31 8.89 5.35
C GLY A 57 7.97 10.06 4.60
N ALA A 58 7.46 10.47 3.44
CA ALA A 58 8.05 11.52 2.61
C ALA A 58 7.43 12.92 2.82
N SER A 59 6.32 13.04 3.56
CA SER A 59 5.53 14.28 3.65
C SER A 59 5.89 15.16 4.85
N SER A 60 6.89 14.79 5.64
CA SER A 60 7.36 15.56 6.78
C SER A 60 8.88 15.56 6.84
N ALA A 61 9.52 16.15 5.84
CA ALA A 61 10.84 16.71 6.07
C ALA A 61 10.66 17.84 7.11
N PRO A 62 11.33 17.81 8.27
CA PRO A 62 11.36 18.98 9.13
C PRO A 62 11.87 20.14 8.26
N ARG A 63 11.18 21.28 8.29
CA ARG A 63 11.68 22.53 7.70
C ARG A 63 13.15 22.61 8.09
N SER A 64 14.05 22.51 7.11
CA SER A 64 15.45 22.79 7.35
C SER A 64 15.48 24.22 7.87
N VAL A 65 15.66 24.38 9.17
CA VAL A 65 16.06 25.64 9.76
C VAL A 65 17.44 25.85 9.17
N ASP A 66 17.50 26.62 8.10
CA ASP A 66 18.76 27.09 7.55
C ASP A 66 19.28 28.08 8.61
N PRO A 67 20.48 27.89 9.15
CA PRO A 67 21.00 28.82 10.17
C PRO A 67 21.31 30.22 9.61
N GLY A 68 21.07 30.45 8.31
CA GLY A 68 21.45 31.66 7.58
C GLY A 68 20.33 32.68 7.36
N ASP A 69 19.05 32.33 7.58
CA ASP A 69 17.92 33.25 7.43
C ASP A 69 17.70 34.19 8.63
N ASP A 70 18.34 33.92 9.76
CA ASP A 70 18.16 34.70 11.00
C ASP A 70 18.95 36.03 11.00
N PHE A 71 19.97 36.14 10.15
CA PHE A 71 20.98 37.22 10.24
C PHE A 71 20.92 38.25 9.09
N ARG A 72 20.01 38.09 8.11
CA ARG A 72 19.97 38.95 6.91
C ARG A 72 19.07 40.19 7.01
N GLY A 73 18.45 40.46 8.17
CA GLY A 73 17.35 41.44 8.25
C GLY A 73 17.25 42.30 9.51
N ARG A 74 18.32 42.47 10.30
CA ARG A 74 18.35 43.42 11.43
C ARG A 74 19.61 44.27 11.42
#